data_AF-A0A1E7ESY8-F1
#
_entry.id   AF-A0A1E7ESY8-F1
#
_cell.length_a   1.000
_cell.length_b   1.000
_cell.length_c   1.000
_cell.angle_alpha   90.00
_cell.angle_beta   90.00
_cell.angle_gamma   90.00
#
_symmetry.space_group_name_H-M   'P 1'
#
loop_
_entity.id
_entity.type
_entity.pdbx_description
1 polymer ?
#
loop_
_entity_poly.entity_id
_entity_poly.type
_entity_poly.pdbx_seq_one_letter_code
_entity_poly.pdbx_strand_id
1 'polypeptide(L)'
;MRPKALIKQNGPSPSSDQSIPHPHTNALKKAVLLVHPYIDYPPPLDQEDSNTNTNSNTTCRRSNYCFMSASDSAPLVAAILNDRTVAGLIQENNELKSRENERLLVQITGTNGTPVHYEGSFKHAERYSYDDDRDDRDSWYIYLGFDKGSSDNLTTDGFPLSSLAGIKIRLGGVDVQRFNIDGLIIHLYDGLYDEETRTEDIHIHVPNGSGPVEYVHGYIGPLPLGWQQKHVPQHAGDDMLLTDLLERVADENNDLTPQTLIIKGLTFYENAIPGIMSFTKK
;
A
#
# COMPACT_ATOMS: atom_id res chain seq x y z
N MET A 1 27.98 -60.61 33.85
CA MET A 1 27.08 -60.48 35.02
C MET A 1 27.91 -60.19 36.28
N ARG A 2 27.96 -58.92 36.69
CA ARG A 2 28.32 -58.41 38.02
C ARG A 2 27.52 -57.11 38.25
N PRO A 3 27.10 -56.77 39.48
CA PRO A 3 25.96 -55.86 39.70
C PRO A 3 26.36 -54.42 40.06
N LYS A 4 25.40 -53.51 39.74
CA LYS A 4 24.99 -52.26 40.41
C LYS A 4 26.06 -51.30 40.97
N ALA A 5 26.02 -50.07 40.47
CA ALA A 5 26.11 -48.86 41.31
C ALA A 5 25.06 -47.84 40.82
N LEU A 6 24.11 -47.56 41.70
CA LEU A 6 23.03 -46.60 41.54
C LEU A 6 23.50 -45.29 42.19
N ILE A 7 23.78 -44.26 41.40
CA ILE A 7 24.13 -42.93 41.92
C ILE A 7 22.87 -42.06 41.86
N LYS A 8 22.28 -41.82 43.03
CA LYS A 8 21.32 -40.74 43.28
C LYS A 8 22.09 -39.41 43.26
N GLN A 9 21.71 -38.49 42.39
CA GLN A 9 22.01 -37.07 42.58
C GLN A 9 20.73 -36.36 43.04
N ASN A 10 20.85 -35.73 44.20
CA ASN A 10 19.85 -34.84 44.79
C ASN A 10 20.23 -33.39 44.46
N GLY A 11 19.24 -32.60 44.07
CA GLY A 11 19.16 -31.16 44.33
C GLY A 11 18.94 -30.29 43.09
N PRO A 12 18.49 -29.03 43.26
CA PRO A 12 17.62 -28.46 44.28
C PRO A 12 16.25 -28.02 43.72
N SER A 13 15.31 -27.75 44.62
CA SER A 13 13.94 -27.27 44.32
C SER A 13 13.95 -25.83 43.78
N PRO A 14 13.02 -25.47 42.87
CA PRO A 14 12.90 -24.10 42.36
C PRO A 14 12.25 -23.19 43.41
N SER A 15 12.92 -22.09 43.73
CA SER A 15 12.38 -20.99 44.52
C SER A 15 11.31 -20.26 43.72
N SER A 16 10.09 -20.29 44.23
CA SER A 16 8.95 -19.50 43.78
C SER A 16 9.08 -18.05 44.27
N ASP A 17 9.63 -17.17 43.44
CA ASP A 17 9.42 -15.72 43.57
C ASP A 17 8.55 -15.26 42.39
N GLN A 18 7.24 -15.30 42.62
CA GLN A 18 6.24 -14.65 41.76
C GLN A 18 6.10 -13.20 42.21
N SER A 19 6.86 -12.30 41.61
CA SER A 19 6.56 -10.87 41.64
C SER A 19 5.51 -10.55 40.57
N ILE A 20 4.28 -10.35 41.01
CA ILE A 20 3.17 -9.88 40.18
C ILE A 20 3.39 -8.38 39.91
N PRO A 21 3.57 -7.91 38.67
CA PRO A 21 3.57 -6.49 38.37
C PRO A 21 2.13 -5.98 38.35
N HIS A 22 1.86 -4.95 39.15
CA HIS A 22 0.62 -4.18 39.08
C HIS A 22 0.47 -3.52 37.69
N PRO A 23 -0.75 -3.51 37.11
CA PRO A 23 -1.00 -2.76 35.89
C PRO A 23 -1.05 -1.27 36.21
N HIS A 24 -0.07 -0.51 35.70
CA HIS A 24 -0.16 0.94 35.61
C HIS A 24 -1.29 1.30 34.64
N THR A 25 -2.42 1.73 35.20
CA THR A 25 -3.48 2.41 34.46
C THR A 25 -2.97 3.76 33.99
N ASN A 26 -2.46 3.82 32.76
CA ASN A 26 -2.23 5.08 32.07
C ASN A 26 -3.57 5.64 31.58
N ALA A 27 -3.98 6.74 32.22
CA ALA A 27 -5.14 7.51 31.85
C ALA A 27 -5.05 7.98 30.39
N LEU A 28 -6.05 7.60 29.60
CA LEU A 28 -6.36 8.15 28.28
C LEU A 28 -6.51 9.68 28.39
N LYS A 29 -5.47 10.42 28.02
CA LYS A 29 -5.62 11.81 27.61
C LYS A 29 -6.34 11.81 26.26
N LYS A 30 -7.65 12.05 26.27
CA LYS A 30 -8.41 12.45 25.08
C LYS A 30 -7.78 13.74 24.55
N ALA A 31 -6.95 13.64 23.51
CA ALA A 31 -6.61 14.76 22.67
C ALA A 31 -7.85 15.06 21.80
N VAL A 32 -8.56 16.13 22.14
CA VAL A 32 -9.55 16.74 21.25
C VAL A 32 -8.76 17.44 20.15
N LEU A 33 -8.55 16.76 19.02
CA LEU A 33 -8.10 17.43 17.80
C LEU A 33 -9.26 18.30 17.31
N LEU A 34 -9.15 19.61 17.53
CA LEU A 34 -9.94 20.61 16.82
C LEU A 34 -9.49 20.56 15.34
N VAL A 35 -10.17 19.74 14.55
CA VAL A 35 -10.11 19.82 13.09
C VAL A 35 -10.84 21.10 12.70
N HIS A 36 -10.09 22.17 12.42
CA HIS A 36 -10.61 23.28 11.65
C HIS A 36 -10.64 22.85 10.18
N PRO A 37 -11.81 22.81 9.53
CA PRO A 37 -11.85 22.62 8.09
C PRO A 37 -11.29 23.88 7.43
N TYR A 38 -10.02 23.82 7.03
CA TYR A 38 -9.49 24.74 6.02
C TYR A 38 -10.18 24.37 4.71
N ILE A 39 -11.22 25.14 4.37
CA ILE A 39 -11.86 25.07 3.06
C ILE A 39 -10.93 25.80 2.11
N ASP A 40 -10.10 25.04 1.42
CA ASP A 40 -9.28 25.54 0.33
C ASP A 40 -10.20 25.82 -0.86
N TYR A 41 -10.61 27.09 -1.00
CA TYR A 41 -11.34 27.54 -2.17
C TYR A 41 -10.35 27.62 -3.34
N PRO A 42 -10.59 26.93 -4.46
CA PRO A 42 -9.79 27.17 -5.65
C PRO A 42 -9.98 28.63 -6.11
N PRO A 43 -8.91 29.32 -6.56
CA PRO A 43 -9.03 30.68 -7.06
C PRO A 43 -9.95 30.72 -8.28
N PRO A 44 -10.69 31.83 -8.47
CA PRO A 44 -11.62 31.97 -9.58
C PRO A 44 -10.85 31.91 -10.91
N LEU A 45 -11.36 31.09 -11.83
CA LEU A 45 -10.92 31.03 -13.22
C LEU A 45 -11.15 32.40 -13.87
N ASP A 46 -10.06 33.01 -14.35
CA ASP A 46 -10.10 34.17 -15.22
C ASP A 46 -10.88 33.80 -16.49
N GLN A 47 -12.09 34.35 -16.59
CA GLN A 47 -12.98 34.17 -17.72
C GLN A 47 -12.54 35.16 -18.81
N GLU A 48 -11.86 34.66 -19.83
CA GLU A 48 -11.47 35.48 -20.98
C GLU A 48 -12.71 36.01 -21.72
N ASP A 49 -12.90 37.33 -21.63
CA ASP A 49 -13.83 38.09 -22.46
C ASP A 49 -13.37 38.06 -23.92
N SER A 50 -14.02 37.23 -24.74
CA SER A 50 -14.02 37.40 -26.19
C SER A 50 -15.39 37.06 -26.78
N ASN A 51 -16.14 38.10 -27.13
CA ASN A 51 -16.53 38.34 -28.52
C ASN A 51 -17.42 39.59 -28.66
N THR A 52 -16.84 40.59 -29.30
CA THR A 52 -17.49 41.75 -29.88
C THR A 52 -18.09 41.40 -31.25
N ASN A 53 -19.42 41.33 -31.35
CA ASN A 53 -20.21 41.54 -32.58
C ASN A 53 -21.70 41.49 -32.19
N THR A 54 -22.67 42.30 -32.63
CA THR A 54 -22.81 43.11 -33.85
C THR A 54 -23.86 44.21 -33.57
N ASN A 55 -23.64 45.40 -34.14
CA ASN A 55 -24.61 46.49 -34.23
C ASN A 55 -25.95 46.06 -34.83
N SER A 56 -27.06 46.56 -34.28
CA SER A 56 -28.23 46.99 -35.07
C SER A 56 -29.08 47.98 -34.26
N ASN A 57 -28.86 49.27 -34.53
CA ASN A 57 -29.79 50.33 -34.17
C ASN A 57 -31.17 50.00 -34.76
N THR A 58 -32.18 49.79 -33.90
CA THR A 58 -33.58 49.85 -34.31
C THR A 58 -34.29 50.92 -33.50
N THR A 59 -34.37 52.12 -34.09
CA THR A 59 -35.27 53.19 -33.66
C THR A 59 -36.70 52.70 -33.83
N CYS A 60 -37.34 52.30 -32.74
CA CYS A 60 -38.75 51.89 -32.77
C CYS A 60 -39.64 53.13 -32.73
N ARG A 61 -40.10 53.55 -33.91
CA ARG A 61 -41.25 54.45 -34.09
C ARG A 61 -42.52 53.71 -33.66
N ARG A 62 -43.32 54.37 -32.82
CA ARG A 62 -44.76 54.17 -32.56
C ARG A 62 -45.42 53.03 -33.38
N SER A 63 -45.57 51.87 -32.77
CA SER A 63 -46.59 50.89 -33.14
C SER A 63 -46.99 50.11 -31.88
N ASN A 64 -48.29 50.10 -31.59
CA ASN A 64 -48.90 49.46 -30.44
C ASN A 64 -48.96 47.93 -30.60
N TYR A 65 -47.82 47.26 -30.57
CA TYR A 65 -47.77 45.81 -30.41
C TYR A 65 -46.76 45.44 -29.33
N CYS A 66 -47.28 44.81 -28.27
CA CYS A 66 -46.52 44.21 -27.17
C CYS A 66 -45.53 43.18 -27.73
N PHE A 67 -44.24 43.54 -27.79
CA PHE A 67 -43.20 42.54 -27.65
C PHE A 67 -43.13 42.18 -26.16
N MET A 68 -43.61 40.99 -25.80
CA MET A 68 -43.30 40.42 -24.50
C MET A 68 -41.78 40.31 -24.41
N SER A 69 -41.21 41.06 -23.46
CA SER A 69 -39.81 41.06 -23.10
C SER A 69 -39.34 39.62 -22.83
N ALA A 70 -38.58 39.05 -23.75
CA ALA A 70 -37.91 37.76 -23.58
C ALA A 70 -36.69 37.86 -22.64
N SER A 71 -36.72 38.75 -21.64
CA SER A 71 -35.56 39.07 -20.80
C SER A 71 -35.82 39.10 -19.29
N ASP A 72 -37.06 38.82 -18.83
CA ASP A 72 -37.39 38.81 -17.39
C ASP A 72 -37.31 37.41 -16.74
N SER A 73 -37.03 36.35 -17.51
CA SER A 73 -37.00 34.97 -16.99
C SER A 73 -35.62 34.48 -16.53
N ALA A 74 -34.53 35.17 -16.90
CA ALA A 74 -33.17 34.74 -16.54
C ALA A 74 -32.81 34.92 -15.04
N PRO A 75 -33.19 36.01 -14.34
CA PRO A 75 -32.88 36.18 -12.92
C PRO A 75 -33.61 35.16 -12.04
N LEU A 76 -34.81 34.75 -12.45
CA LEU A 76 -35.61 33.75 -11.76
C LEU A 76 -35.02 32.34 -11.92
N VAL A 77 -34.54 32.00 -13.12
CA VAL A 77 -33.87 30.70 -13.38
C VAL A 77 -32.53 30.61 -12.64
N ALA A 78 -31.78 31.72 -12.51
CA ALA A 78 -30.54 31.77 -11.73
C ALA A 78 -30.77 31.68 -10.20
N ALA A 79 -31.85 32.27 -9.67
CA ALA A 79 -32.21 32.17 -8.25
C ALA A 79 -32.86 30.80 -7.89
N ILE A 80 -33.50 30.14 -8.86
CA ILE A 80 -34.17 28.82 -8.70
C ILE A 80 -33.20 27.64 -8.91
N LEU A 81 -32.02 27.87 -9.48
CA LEU A 81 -30.85 27.00 -9.28
C LEU A 81 -30.30 27.09 -7.85
N ASN A 82 -31.15 27.44 -6.88
CA ASN A 82 -31.17 27.01 -5.48
C ASN A 82 -29.83 26.50 -4.96
N ASP A 83 -29.14 27.37 -4.23
CA ASP A 83 -27.94 27.07 -3.43
C ASP A 83 -28.03 25.73 -2.68
N ARG A 84 -29.24 25.33 -2.26
CA ARG A 84 -29.46 24.05 -1.57
C ARG A 84 -29.23 22.83 -2.46
N THR A 85 -29.65 22.86 -3.72
CA THR A 85 -29.44 21.75 -4.67
C THR A 85 -27.96 21.67 -5.05
N VAL A 86 -27.33 22.82 -5.31
CA VAL A 86 -25.88 22.89 -5.60
C VAL A 86 -25.06 22.40 -4.40
N ALA A 87 -25.39 22.85 -3.19
CA ALA A 87 -24.75 22.37 -1.96
C ALA A 87 -24.92 20.86 -1.74
N GLY A 88 -26.12 20.33 -2.02
CA GLY A 88 -26.38 18.88 -1.95
C GLY A 88 -25.51 18.10 -2.93
N LEU A 89 -25.40 18.55 -4.19
CA LEU A 89 -24.56 17.92 -5.20
C LEU A 89 -23.06 18.01 -4.86
N ILE A 90 -22.60 19.13 -4.31
CA ILE A 90 -21.21 19.28 -3.85
C ILE A 90 -20.91 18.29 -2.73
N GLN A 91 -21.81 18.16 -1.74
CA GLN A 91 -21.65 17.20 -0.66
C GLN A 91 -21.60 15.77 -1.19
N GLU A 92 -22.54 15.38 -2.04
CA GLU A 92 -22.58 14.05 -2.63
C GLU A 92 -21.30 13.75 -3.44
N ASN A 93 -20.81 14.73 -4.22
CA ASN A 93 -19.57 14.59 -4.97
C ASN A 93 -18.35 14.36 -4.05
N ASN A 94 -18.28 15.10 -2.93
CA ASN A 94 -17.21 14.94 -1.95
C ASN A 94 -17.27 13.57 -1.27
N GLU A 95 -18.47 13.09 -0.90
CA GLU A 95 -18.65 11.74 -0.34
C GLU A 95 -18.25 10.65 -1.34
N LEU A 96 -18.62 10.79 -2.61
CA LEU A 96 -18.24 9.85 -3.67
C LEU A 96 -16.73 9.82 -3.88
N LYS A 97 -16.06 10.99 -3.93
CA LYS A 97 -14.59 11.09 -4.01
C LYS A 97 -13.92 10.43 -2.80
N SER A 98 -14.46 10.62 -1.60
CA SER A 98 -13.92 9.98 -0.38
C SER A 98 -14.02 8.46 -0.46
N ARG A 99 -15.19 7.92 -0.82
CA ARG A 99 -15.39 6.47 -0.97
C ARG A 99 -14.52 5.87 -2.08
N GLU A 100 -14.31 6.62 -3.15
CA GLU A 100 -13.41 6.22 -4.23
C GLU A 100 -11.94 6.17 -3.76
N ASN A 101 -11.48 7.19 -3.01
CA ASN A 101 -10.15 7.18 -2.41
C ASN A 101 -9.95 5.97 -1.50
N GLU A 102 -10.94 5.66 -0.66
CA GLU A 102 -10.91 4.50 0.22
C GLU A 102 -10.81 3.20 -0.56
N ARG A 103 -11.58 3.02 -1.65
CA ARG A 103 -11.53 1.80 -2.48
C ARG A 103 -10.19 1.55 -3.16
N LEU A 104 -9.43 2.61 -3.43
CA LEU A 104 -8.12 2.54 -4.07
C LEU A 104 -6.97 2.42 -3.08
N LEU A 105 -7.27 2.43 -1.78
CA LEU A 105 -6.29 2.29 -0.71
C LEU A 105 -5.77 0.86 -0.65
N VAL A 106 -4.45 0.72 -0.65
CA VAL A 106 -3.75 -0.55 -0.43
C VAL A 106 -2.99 -0.44 0.87
N GLN A 107 -3.15 -1.44 1.74
CA GLN A 107 -2.46 -1.48 3.03
C GLN A 107 -1.79 -2.83 3.24
N ILE A 108 -0.59 -2.81 3.80
CA ILE A 108 0.05 -3.99 4.38
C ILE A 108 -0.08 -3.87 5.89
N THR A 109 -0.75 -4.85 6.49
CA THR A 109 -1.20 -4.77 7.89
C THR A 109 -0.83 -6.03 8.66
N GLY A 110 -0.71 -5.90 9.97
CA GLY A 110 -0.62 -7.02 10.89
C GLY A 110 -1.96 -7.75 11.07
N THR A 111 -2.00 -8.63 12.07
CA THR A 111 -3.21 -9.41 12.38
C THR A 111 -4.36 -8.48 12.77
N ASN A 112 -5.56 -8.75 12.25
CA ASN A 112 -6.76 -7.92 12.41
C ASN A 112 -6.67 -6.50 11.80
N GLY A 113 -5.75 -6.27 10.87
CA GLY A 113 -5.65 -4.99 10.17
C GLY A 113 -4.86 -3.92 10.94
N THR A 114 -4.15 -4.30 12.00
CA THR A 114 -3.32 -3.39 12.81
C THR A 114 -2.06 -4.11 13.29
N PRO A 115 -0.90 -3.43 13.35
CA PRO A 115 -0.66 -2.08 12.83
C PRO A 115 -0.72 -2.04 11.30
N VAL A 116 -0.88 -0.83 10.75
CA VAL A 116 -0.67 -0.57 9.31
C VAL A 116 0.82 -0.29 9.16
N HIS A 117 1.50 -1.13 8.38
CA HIS A 117 2.94 -1.06 8.17
C HIS A 117 3.27 -0.27 6.90
N TYR A 118 2.50 -0.50 5.85
CA TYR A 118 2.60 0.24 4.60
C TYR A 118 1.22 0.66 4.15
N GLU A 119 1.15 1.84 3.57
CA GLU A 119 -0.06 2.39 2.97
C GLU A 119 0.31 3.01 1.62
N GLY A 120 -0.46 2.67 0.60
CA GLY A 120 -0.31 3.18 -0.75
C GLY A 120 -1.67 3.34 -1.42
N SER A 121 -1.67 3.91 -2.61
CA SER A 121 -2.89 4.08 -3.39
C SER A 121 -2.66 3.74 -4.85
N PHE A 122 -3.59 2.99 -5.44
CA PHE A 122 -3.57 2.71 -6.88
C PHE A 122 -3.68 3.97 -7.76
N LYS A 123 -4.01 5.13 -7.18
CA LYS A 123 -3.92 6.42 -7.89
C LYS A 123 -2.49 6.78 -8.33
N HIS A 124 -1.49 6.26 -7.63
CA HIS A 124 -0.07 6.51 -7.88
C HIS A 124 0.66 5.26 -8.38
N ALA A 125 -0.08 4.21 -8.74
CA ALA A 125 0.51 2.99 -9.27
C ALA A 125 0.87 3.15 -10.75
N GLU A 126 1.93 2.45 -11.14
CA GLU A 126 2.43 2.41 -12.51
C GLU A 126 1.88 1.17 -13.22
N ARG A 127 1.51 1.33 -14.49
CA ARG A 127 1.08 0.22 -15.35
C ARG A 127 2.19 -0.10 -16.35
N TYR A 128 2.52 -1.38 -16.49
CA TYR A 128 3.55 -1.84 -17.43
C TYR A 128 3.22 -3.24 -17.97
N SER A 129 3.88 -3.60 -19.07
CA SER A 129 3.86 -4.94 -19.68
C SER A 129 5.29 -5.43 -19.84
N TYR A 130 5.51 -6.72 -19.70
CA TYR A 130 6.77 -7.33 -20.14
C TYR A 130 6.70 -7.49 -21.66
N ASP A 131 7.55 -6.77 -22.39
CA ASP A 131 7.57 -6.78 -23.86
C ASP A 131 8.25 -8.04 -24.45
N ASP A 132 8.66 -9.00 -23.62
CA ASP A 132 9.66 -10.00 -24.04
C ASP A 132 9.07 -11.26 -24.71
N ASP A 133 7.81 -11.61 -24.48
CA ASP A 133 7.22 -12.83 -25.04
C ASP A 133 6.23 -12.55 -26.17
N ARG A 134 6.69 -12.83 -27.40
CA ARG A 134 6.02 -12.55 -28.67
C ARG A 134 4.66 -13.23 -28.87
N ASP A 135 4.19 -14.07 -27.95
CA ASP A 135 2.99 -14.90 -28.14
C ASP A 135 1.88 -14.72 -27.09
N ASP A 136 2.13 -14.11 -25.92
CA ASP A 136 1.08 -13.88 -24.91
C ASP A 136 0.82 -12.37 -24.73
N ARG A 137 0.15 -11.80 -25.73
CA ARG A 137 -0.38 -10.43 -25.68
C ARG A 137 -1.40 -10.35 -24.54
N ASP A 138 -1.25 -9.34 -23.68
CA ASP A 138 -2.24 -8.81 -22.72
C ASP A 138 -1.99 -9.07 -21.23
N SER A 139 -0.81 -9.58 -20.83
CA SER A 139 -0.41 -9.59 -19.42
C SER A 139 0.10 -8.21 -19.00
N TRP A 140 -0.82 -7.35 -18.60
CA TRP A 140 -0.51 -6.08 -17.96
C TRP A 140 -0.36 -6.26 -16.45
N TYR A 141 0.59 -5.51 -15.89
CA TYR A 141 0.91 -5.49 -14.47
C TYR A 141 0.72 -4.09 -13.92
N ILE A 142 0.31 -4.03 -12.66
CA ILE A 142 0.22 -2.78 -11.89
C ILE A 142 1.26 -2.86 -10.79
N TYR A 143 2.25 -1.97 -10.83
CA TYR A 143 3.25 -1.81 -9.77
C TYR A 143 2.82 -0.69 -8.84
N LEU A 144 2.68 -1.02 -7.56
CA LEU A 144 2.49 -0.05 -6.48
C LEU A 144 3.76 -0.01 -5.63
N GLY A 145 4.58 1.01 -5.84
CA GLY A 145 5.66 1.35 -4.94
C GLY A 145 5.12 1.95 -3.64
N PHE A 146 5.70 1.57 -2.52
CA PHE A 146 5.53 2.32 -1.27
C PHE A 146 6.65 3.33 -1.17
N ASP A 147 6.29 4.57 -0.80
CA ASP A 147 7.29 5.57 -0.47
C ASP A 147 8.23 4.97 0.57
N LYS A 148 9.51 4.89 0.21
CA LYS A 148 10.55 4.62 1.18
C LYS A 148 10.44 5.78 2.16
N GLY A 149 9.88 5.57 3.35
CA GLY A 149 10.01 6.51 4.46
C GLY A 149 11.46 7.00 4.53
N SER A 150 11.67 8.26 4.93
CA SER A 150 12.98 8.97 4.95
C SER A 150 14.14 7.99 4.83
N SER A 151 14.85 8.02 3.70
CA SER A 151 15.85 7.05 3.20
C SER A 151 16.94 6.60 4.18
N ASP A 152 16.92 7.15 5.38
CA ASP A 152 18.03 7.23 6.30
C ASP A 152 18.02 6.07 7.31
N ASN A 153 16.94 5.26 7.38
CA ASN A 153 16.91 4.07 8.24
C ASN A 153 16.10 2.90 7.65
N LEU A 154 16.73 2.13 6.77
CA LEU A 154 16.23 0.80 6.34
C LEU A 154 15.96 -0.15 7.52
N THR A 155 16.64 0.04 8.65
CA THR A 155 16.52 -0.81 9.85
C THR A 155 15.22 -0.66 10.62
N THR A 156 14.46 0.43 10.47
CA THR A 156 13.20 0.64 11.23
C THR A 156 11.96 0.13 10.51
N ASP A 157 12.00 -0.02 9.18
CA ASP A 157 10.81 -0.31 8.39
C ASP A 157 10.63 -1.80 8.09
N GLY A 158 11.61 -2.64 8.45
CA GLY A 158 11.60 -4.07 8.15
C GLY A 158 10.73 -4.92 9.09
N PHE A 159 10.04 -5.91 8.53
CA PHE A 159 9.35 -6.96 9.28
C PHE A 159 10.31 -8.04 9.71
N PRO A 160 10.37 -8.45 10.99
CA PRO A 160 11.04 -9.71 11.30
C PRO A 160 10.35 -10.84 10.53
N LEU A 161 11.11 -11.70 9.86
CA LEU A 161 10.55 -12.75 8.99
C LEU A 161 9.60 -13.69 9.74
N SER A 162 9.83 -13.90 11.03
CA SER A 162 8.94 -14.65 11.92
C SER A 162 7.52 -14.06 12.04
N SER A 163 7.32 -12.79 11.68
CA SER A 163 6.02 -12.12 11.74
C SER A 163 5.21 -12.23 10.44
N LEU A 164 5.80 -12.74 9.35
CA LEU A 164 5.17 -12.74 8.02
C LEU A 164 3.82 -13.48 8.01
N ALA A 165 3.67 -14.57 8.76
CA ALA A 165 2.41 -15.31 8.83
C ALA A 165 1.22 -14.46 9.35
N GLY A 166 1.50 -13.36 10.07
CA GLY A 166 0.50 -12.43 10.56
C GLY A 166 0.20 -11.27 9.62
N ILE A 167 0.95 -11.13 8.51
CA ILE A 167 0.85 -10.02 7.58
C ILE A 167 -0.23 -10.27 6.52
N LYS A 168 -0.97 -9.21 6.21
CA LYS A 168 -2.09 -9.21 5.26
C LYS A 168 -1.99 -8.02 4.33
N ILE A 169 -2.34 -8.25 3.07
CA ILE A 169 -2.54 -7.20 2.06
C ILE A 169 -4.03 -6.92 1.98
N ARG A 170 -4.39 -5.65 2.15
CA ARG A 170 -5.77 -5.17 2.13
C ARG A 170 -5.96 -4.17 1.00
N LEU A 171 -7.10 -4.27 0.34
CA LEU A 171 -7.51 -3.38 -0.73
C LEU A 171 -8.89 -2.83 -0.39
N GLY A 172 -9.02 -1.51 -0.28
CA GLY A 172 -10.28 -0.87 0.14
C GLY A 172 -10.78 -1.35 1.50
N GLY A 173 -9.88 -1.70 2.41
CA GLY A 173 -10.19 -2.25 3.72
C GLY A 173 -10.56 -3.75 3.72
N VAL A 174 -10.53 -4.44 2.58
CA VAL A 174 -10.82 -5.87 2.48
C VAL A 174 -9.52 -6.67 2.38
N ASP A 175 -9.39 -7.75 3.16
CA ASP A 175 -8.24 -8.68 3.06
C ASP A 175 -8.26 -9.37 1.67
N VAL A 176 -7.25 -9.11 0.83
CA VAL A 176 -7.13 -9.70 -0.52
C VAL A 176 -6.02 -10.73 -0.64
N GLN A 177 -5.03 -10.67 0.24
CA GLN A 177 -4.00 -11.70 0.32
C GLN A 177 -3.43 -11.81 1.73
N ARG A 178 -2.98 -13.01 2.09
CA ARG A 178 -2.29 -13.30 3.35
C ARG A 178 -0.96 -13.95 3.02
N PHE A 179 0.07 -13.57 3.75
CA PHE A 179 1.36 -14.23 3.63
C PHE A 179 1.29 -15.56 4.38
N ASN A 180 1.58 -16.64 3.65
CA ASN A 180 1.87 -17.91 4.26
C ASN A 180 3.33 -18.23 3.97
N ILE A 181 4.18 -18.23 5.00
CA ILE A 181 5.62 -18.52 4.86
C ILE A 181 5.82 -19.87 4.18
N ASP A 182 4.94 -20.83 4.48
CA ASP A 182 4.96 -22.16 3.87
C ASP A 182 4.63 -22.04 2.38
N GLY A 183 5.69 -22.11 1.58
CA GLY A 183 5.62 -22.12 0.13
C GLY A 183 6.11 -20.86 -0.55
N LEU A 184 6.34 -19.73 0.15
CA LEU A 184 6.82 -18.51 -0.54
C LEU A 184 8.10 -18.80 -1.31
N ILE A 185 8.06 -18.49 -2.61
CA ILE A 185 9.21 -18.64 -3.49
C ILE A 185 9.88 -17.28 -3.57
N ILE A 186 11.18 -17.26 -3.33
CA ILE A 186 12.02 -16.07 -3.38
C ILE A 186 12.92 -16.18 -4.60
N HIS A 187 12.86 -15.15 -5.41
CA HIS A 187 13.81 -14.90 -6.48
C HIS A 187 14.81 -13.86 -6.00
N LEU A 188 16.11 -14.21 -6.02
CA LEU A 188 17.21 -13.32 -5.66
C LEU A 188 17.78 -12.70 -6.93
N TYR A 189 17.93 -11.38 -6.96
CA TYR A 189 18.52 -10.69 -8.10
C TYR A 189 20.04 -10.74 -8.09
N ASP A 190 20.64 -11.21 -9.18
CA ASP A 190 22.10 -11.19 -9.31
C ASP A 190 22.63 -9.75 -9.37
N GLY A 191 23.66 -9.48 -8.56
CA GLY A 191 24.36 -8.19 -8.52
C GLY A 191 23.65 -7.05 -7.79
N LEU A 192 22.54 -7.30 -7.07
CA LEU A 192 21.82 -6.26 -6.30
C LEU A 192 22.04 -6.33 -4.78
N TYR A 193 22.93 -7.19 -4.31
CA TYR A 193 23.32 -7.22 -2.90
C TYR A 193 24.15 -5.99 -2.50
N ASP A 194 23.71 -5.37 -1.40
CA ASP A 194 24.37 -4.25 -0.77
C ASP A 194 25.27 -4.75 0.38
N GLU A 195 26.58 -4.66 0.20
CA GLU A 195 27.59 -5.03 1.20
C GLU A 195 27.56 -4.16 2.47
N GLU A 196 27.17 -2.89 2.35
CA GLU A 196 27.13 -1.96 3.49
C GLU A 196 25.99 -2.31 4.44
N THR A 197 24.80 -2.54 3.88
CA THR A 197 23.60 -2.87 4.66
C THR A 197 23.39 -4.38 4.84
N ARG A 198 24.18 -5.20 4.13
CA ARG A 198 24.04 -6.66 4.05
C ARG A 198 22.65 -7.09 3.60
N THR A 199 22.05 -6.39 2.65
CA THR A 199 20.70 -6.66 2.16
C THR A 199 20.71 -7.12 0.71
N GLU A 200 19.81 -8.03 0.36
CA GLU A 200 19.60 -8.53 -1.01
C GLU A 200 18.25 -8.03 -1.54
N ASP A 201 18.22 -7.62 -2.81
CA ASP A 201 16.97 -7.30 -3.52
C ASP A 201 16.28 -8.60 -3.94
N ILE A 202 15.00 -8.73 -3.59
CA ILE A 202 14.23 -9.95 -3.77
C ILE A 202 12.85 -9.70 -4.34
N HIS A 203 12.39 -10.67 -5.13
CA HIS A 203 10.97 -10.88 -5.42
C HIS A 203 10.44 -12.08 -4.66
N ILE A 204 9.34 -11.88 -3.94
CA ILE A 204 8.61 -12.97 -3.32
C ILE A 204 7.40 -13.27 -4.18
N HIS A 205 7.42 -14.41 -4.85
CA HIS A 205 6.26 -14.97 -5.52
C HIS A 205 5.35 -15.61 -4.48
N VAL A 206 4.07 -15.22 -4.51
CA VAL A 206 3.06 -15.80 -3.62
C VAL A 206 2.46 -17.01 -4.33
N PRO A 207 2.79 -18.24 -3.92
CA PRO A 207 2.35 -19.42 -4.64
C PRO A 207 0.85 -19.58 -4.53
N ASN A 208 0.27 -20.20 -5.57
CA ASN A 208 -1.13 -20.62 -5.66
C ASN A 208 -2.17 -19.51 -5.92
N GLY A 209 -1.78 -18.32 -6.38
CA GLY A 209 -2.69 -17.38 -7.06
C GLY A 209 -3.97 -17.04 -6.30
N SER A 210 -4.00 -17.19 -4.97
CA SER A 210 -5.21 -17.04 -4.17
C SER A 210 -5.56 -15.56 -3.90
N GLY A 211 -4.95 -14.65 -4.65
CA GLY A 211 -5.09 -13.22 -4.50
C GLY A 211 -4.55 -12.47 -5.71
N PRO A 212 -4.78 -11.15 -5.78
CA PRO A 212 -4.47 -10.33 -6.94
C PRO A 212 -2.99 -9.92 -7.06
N VAL A 213 -2.19 -10.17 -6.03
CA VAL A 213 -0.77 -9.81 -5.97
C VAL A 213 0.04 -10.95 -6.55
N GLU A 214 0.89 -10.61 -7.52
CA GLU A 214 1.74 -11.54 -8.24
C GLU A 214 3.11 -11.70 -7.57
N TYR A 215 3.76 -10.59 -7.23
CA TYR A 215 4.96 -10.59 -6.40
C TYR A 215 5.03 -9.40 -5.46
N VAL A 216 5.79 -9.61 -4.39
CA VAL A 216 6.19 -8.59 -3.42
C VAL A 216 7.65 -8.27 -3.69
N HIS A 217 7.93 -7.00 -4.01
CA HIS A 217 9.29 -6.50 -4.21
C HIS A 217 9.81 -5.95 -2.90
N GLY A 218 11.04 -6.30 -2.53
CA GLY A 218 11.62 -5.86 -1.27
C GLY A 218 13.08 -6.19 -1.10
N TYR A 219 13.58 -5.93 0.10
CA TYR A 219 14.92 -6.32 0.53
C TYR A 219 14.85 -7.27 1.71
N ILE A 220 15.80 -8.20 1.79
CA ILE A 220 15.97 -9.10 2.93
C ILE A 220 17.37 -8.95 3.53
N GLY A 221 17.46 -8.85 4.85
CA GLY A 221 18.74 -8.82 5.56
C GLY A 221 18.62 -8.47 7.05
N PRO A 222 19.73 -8.31 7.78
CA PRO A 222 21.10 -8.51 7.29
C PRO A 222 21.41 -10.00 7.02
N LEU A 223 21.99 -10.30 5.86
CA LEU A 223 22.44 -11.64 5.46
C LEU A 223 23.88 -11.90 5.91
N PRO A 224 24.34 -13.16 6.07
CA PRO A 224 25.69 -13.47 6.54
C PRO A 224 26.81 -12.78 5.74
N LEU A 225 27.94 -12.49 6.38
CA LEU A 225 29.09 -11.88 5.70
C LEU A 225 29.60 -12.80 4.58
N GLY A 226 29.77 -12.26 3.38
CA GLY A 226 30.20 -13.02 2.21
C GLY A 226 29.09 -13.83 1.52
N TRP A 227 27.82 -13.49 1.79
CA TRP A 227 26.63 -14.08 1.13
C TRP A 227 26.76 -14.11 -0.40
N GLN A 228 27.28 -13.03 -0.98
CA GLN A 228 27.39 -12.76 -2.43
C GLN A 228 28.19 -13.79 -3.26
N GLN A 229 28.84 -14.80 -2.65
CA GLN A 229 29.86 -15.61 -3.36
C GLN A 229 29.71 -17.13 -3.35
N LYS A 230 28.74 -17.73 -2.64
CA LYS A 230 28.77 -19.20 -2.44
C LYS A 230 27.49 -19.98 -2.71
N HIS A 231 26.31 -19.35 -2.75
CA HIS A 231 25.06 -20.11 -2.54
C HIS A 231 24.05 -20.08 -3.69
N VAL A 232 24.33 -19.33 -4.74
CA VAL A 232 23.63 -19.46 -6.02
C VAL A 232 24.57 -20.22 -6.95
N PRO A 233 24.28 -21.49 -7.32
CA PRO A 233 24.96 -22.14 -8.42
C PRO A 233 24.99 -21.18 -9.61
N GLN A 234 26.00 -21.25 -10.48
CA GLN A 234 26.19 -20.35 -11.64
C GLN A 234 25.03 -20.31 -12.67
N HIS A 235 23.87 -20.84 -12.33
CA HIS A 235 22.60 -20.62 -13.01
C HIS A 235 21.84 -19.52 -12.24
N ALA A 236 22.03 -18.28 -12.71
CA ALA A 236 21.28 -17.13 -12.27
C ALA A 236 19.77 -17.42 -12.30
N GLY A 237 19.08 -17.18 -11.19
CA GLY A 237 17.61 -17.18 -11.14
C GLY A 237 16.95 -18.44 -10.58
N ASP A 238 17.67 -19.32 -9.87
CA ASP A 238 17.02 -20.43 -9.18
C ASP A 238 16.18 -19.92 -7.99
N ASP A 239 14.87 -19.93 -8.21
CA ASP A 239 13.83 -19.79 -7.21
C ASP A 239 14.10 -20.65 -5.97
N MET A 240 14.06 -20.04 -4.78
CA MET A 240 14.28 -20.73 -3.50
C MET A 240 13.08 -20.56 -2.58
N LEU A 241 12.72 -21.60 -1.82
CA LEU A 241 11.71 -21.42 -0.77
C LEU A 241 12.24 -20.50 0.34
N LEU A 242 11.40 -19.60 0.85
CA LEU A 242 11.76 -18.71 1.97
C LEU A 242 12.23 -19.51 3.20
N THR A 243 11.64 -20.68 3.44
CA THR A 243 12.06 -21.57 4.53
C THR A 243 13.50 -22.05 4.37
N ASP A 244 13.91 -22.36 3.15
CA ASP A 244 15.26 -22.86 2.84
C ASP A 244 16.28 -21.72 2.99
N LEU A 245 15.90 -20.50 2.58
CA LEU A 245 16.70 -19.30 2.83
C LEU A 245 16.89 -19.06 4.33
N LEU A 246 15.81 -19.15 5.11
CA LEU A 246 15.85 -18.96 6.56
C LEU A 246 16.73 -20.01 7.26
N GLU A 247 16.65 -21.27 6.86
CA GLU A 247 17.50 -22.34 7.39
C GLU A 247 18.99 -22.07 7.12
N ARG A 248 19.32 -21.73 5.86
CA ARG A 248 20.70 -21.38 5.48
C ARG A 248 21.25 -20.20 6.25
N VAL A 249 20.46 -19.13 6.39
CA VAL A 249 20.89 -17.94 7.14
C VAL A 249 21.04 -18.26 8.62
N ALA A 250 20.15 -19.07 9.20
CA ALA A 250 20.24 -19.45 10.62
C ALA A 250 21.54 -20.22 10.93
N ASP A 251 21.95 -21.14 10.05
CA ASP A 251 23.18 -21.93 10.21
C ASP A 251 24.45 -21.08 10.17
N GLU A 252 24.46 -20.02 9.34
CA GLU A 252 25.65 -19.20 9.13
C GLU A 252 25.76 -18.01 10.11
N ASN A 253 24.64 -17.46 10.58
CA ASN A 253 24.64 -16.18 11.29
C ASN A 253 24.78 -16.29 12.82
N ASN A 254 24.94 -17.49 13.41
CA ASN A 254 25.28 -17.73 14.84
C ASN A 254 24.67 -16.70 15.84
N ASP A 255 23.34 -16.62 15.93
CA ASP A 255 22.59 -15.71 16.83
C ASP A 255 22.62 -14.19 16.49
N LEU A 256 23.11 -13.78 15.31
CA LEU A 256 23.09 -12.38 14.90
C LEU A 256 21.76 -11.99 14.23
N THR A 257 21.18 -10.92 14.78
CA THR A 257 20.09 -10.05 14.32
C THR A 257 18.99 -10.74 13.50
N PRO A 258 17.73 -10.80 14.00
CA PRO A 258 16.61 -11.33 13.23
C PRO A 258 16.56 -10.74 11.82
N GLN A 259 16.51 -11.60 10.81
CA GLN A 259 16.37 -11.14 9.43
C GLN A 259 15.07 -10.39 9.28
N THR A 260 15.14 -9.25 8.59
CA THR A 260 14.01 -8.40 8.29
C THR A 260 13.71 -8.41 6.79
N LEU A 261 12.42 -8.37 6.47
CA LEU A 261 11.91 -8.09 5.13
C LEU A 261 11.47 -6.62 5.06
N ILE A 262 12.00 -5.86 4.13
CA ILE A 262 11.58 -4.49 3.85
C ILE A 262 10.81 -4.52 2.53
N ILE A 263 9.51 -4.27 2.57
CA ILE A 263 8.69 -4.26 1.35
C ILE A 263 8.86 -2.89 0.67
N LYS A 264 9.19 -2.92 -0.63
CA LYS A 264 9.31 -1.73 -1.49
C LYS A 264 8.13 -1.53 -2.40
N GLY A 265 7.48 -2.62 -2.81
CA GLY A 265 6.30 -2.53 -3.64
C GLY A 265 5.56 -3.83 -3.78
N LEU A 266 4.39 -3.73 -4.40
CA LEU A 266 3.56 -4.86 -4.79
C LEU A 266 3.31 -4.79 -6.28
N THR A 267 3.41 -5.93 -6.96
CA THR A 267 2.91 -6.07 -8.32
C THR A 267 1.63 -6.86 -8.32
N PHE A 268 0.65 -6.38 -9.07
CA PHE A 268 -0.64 -7.02 -9.25
C PHE A 268 -0.84 -7.42 -10.70
N TYR A 269 -1.51 -8.55 -10.92
CA TYR A 269 -2.09 -8.82 -12.22
C TYR A 269 -3.25 -7.87 -12.48
N GLU A 270 -3.20 -7.17 -13.60
CA GLU A 270 -4.23 -6.19 -13.95
C GLU A 270 -5.63 -6.86 -14.05
N ASN A 271 -5.70 -8.06 -14.60
CA ASN A 271 -6.95 -8.82 -14.75
C ASN A 271 -7.55 -9.31 -13.41
N ALA A 272 -6.76 -9.37 -12.33
CA ALA A 272 -7.20 -9.82 -11.02
C ALA A 272 -7.85 -8.69 -10.18
N ILE A 273 -7.78 -7.44 -10.67
CA ILE A 273 -8.37 -6.25 -10.06
C ILE A 273 -9.33 -5.50 -11.00
N PRO A 274 -10.34 -6.18 -11.57
CA PRO A 274 -11.14 -5.67 -12.69
C PRO A 274 -11.93 -4.38 -12.37
N GLY A 275 -12.20 -4.10 -11.10
CA GLY A 275 -12.94 -2.91 -10.65
C GLY A 275 -12.09 -1.66 -10.37
N ILE A 276 -10.76 -1.76 -10.45
CA ILE A 276 -9.81 -0.67 -10.14
C ILE A 276 -9.24 -0.03 -11.41
N MET A 277 -9.38 -0.75 -12.51
CA MET A 277 -8.92 -0.44 -13.86
C MET A 277 -9.44 0.86 -14.47
N SER A 278 -10.60 1.36 -14.03
CA SER A 278 -11.12 2.64 -14.52
C SER A 278 -10.31 3.85 -14.03
N PHE A 279 -9.34 3.66 -13.15
CA PHE A 279 -8.69 4.75 -12.40
C PHE A 279 -7.21 4.96 -12.71
N THR A 280 -6.53 3.96 -13.28
CA THR A 280 -5.15 4.11 -13.75
C THR A 280 -5.14 4.79 -15.12
N LYS A 281 -4.52 5.97 -15.20
CA LYS A 281 -4.36 6.69 -16.48
C LYS A 281 -3.56 5.81 -17.44
N LYS A 282 -4.06 5.70 -18.68
CA LYS A 282 -3.29 5.14 -19.81
C LYS A 282 -2.19 6.11 -20.23
#